data_AF-A0ABD1ZFG0-F1
#
_entry.id   AF-A0ABD1ZFG0-F1
#
_cell.length_a   1.000
_cell.length_b   1.000
_cell.length_c   1.000
_cell.angle_alpha   90.00
_cell.angle_beta   90.00
_cell.angle_gamma   90.00
#
_symmetry.space_group_name_H-M   'P 1'
#
loop_
_entity.id
_entity.type
_entity.pdbx_description
1 polymer ?
#
loop_
_entity_poly.entity_id
_entity_poly.type
_entity_poly.pdbx_seq_one_letter_code
_entity_poly.pdbx_strand_id
1 'polypeptide(L)'
;MSKSLGIPVKLLHEAEGHIVTVELKSGEHYRGSLIECEDNWNCQLENITYTAKDGKVSQLEHVFIRGSKVRFMIIPDMLKNAPMFKRLDAKIKGKGSTGLGVGRGRAVALRAKARSAARGTVPAPPGRGAAPVRR
;
A
#
# COMPACT_ATOMS: atom_id res chain seq x y z
N MET A 1 0.02 -14.85 -17.64
CA MET A 1 -0.14 -14.87 -16.17
C MET A 1 -0.95 -13.65 -15.77
N SER A 2 -2.02 -13.89 -15.02
CA SER A 2 -3.16 -13.00 -14.80
C SER A 2 -2.81 -11.66 -14.14
N LYS A 3 -3.67 -10.69 -14.44
CA LYS A 3 -3.69 -9.29 -13.97
C LYS A 3 -3.47 -9.19 -12.46
N SER A 4 -2.66 -8.20 -12.05
CA SER A 4 -2.34 -7.78 -10.67
C SER A 4 -3.16 -8.43 -9.55
N LEU A 5 -2.77 -9.63 -9.11
CA LEU A 5 -3.33 -10.24 -7.90
C LEU A 5 -3.16 -9.28 -6.71
N GLY A 6 -4.20 -9.19 -5.88
CA GLY A 6 -4.18 -8.40 -4.67
C GLY A 6 -3.02 -8.81 -3.75
N ILE A 7 -2.50 -7.86 -2.98
CA ILE A 7 -1.41 -8.14 -2.02
C ILE A 7 -1.76 -9.33 -1.09
N PRO A 8 -3.00 -9.47 -0.57
CA PRO A 8 -3.35 -10.61 0.26
C PRO A 8 -3.25 -11.97 -0.43
N VAL A 9 -3.67 -12.07 -1.70
CA VAL A 9 -3.62 -13.33 -2.47
C VAL A 9 -2.18 -13.75 -2.70
N LYS A 10 -1.31 -12.80 -3.02
CA LYS A 10 0.13 -13.06 -3.18
C LYS A 10 0.79 -13.54 -1.90
N LEU A 11 0.41 -12.97 -0.76
CA LEU A 11 0.90 -13.43 0.54
C LEU A 11 0.47 -14.87 0.83
N LEU A 12 -0.73 -15.27 0.42
CA LEU A 12 -1.21 -16.64 0.59
C LEU A 12 -0.36 -17.64 -0.21
N HIS A 13 0.02 -17.30 -1.44
CA HIS A 13 0.96 -18.13 -2.20
C HIS A 13 2.34 -18.22 -1.55
N GLU A 14 2.82 -17.14 -0.93
CA GLU A 14 4.10 -17.19 -0.18
C GLU A 14 4.00 -18.05 1.10
N ALA A 15 2.79 -18.28 1.61
CA ALA A 15 2.54 -19.11 2.79
C ALA A 15 2.52 -20.62 2.47
N GLU A 16 2.54 -21.00 1.19
CA GLU A 16 2.66 -22.41 0.78
C GLU A 16 3.95 -23.02 1.37
N GLY A 17 3.87 -24.29 1.76
CA GLY A 17 4.92 -25.02 2.47
C GLY A 17 5.05 -24.71 3.97
N HIS A 18 4.19 -23.85 4.53
CA HIS A 18 4.26 -23.47 5.94
C HIS A 18 3.04 -23.95 6.74
N ILE A 19 3.21 -24.02 8.07
CA ILE A 19 2.10 -24.26 8.98
C ILE A 19 1.20 -23.02 9.06
N VAL A 20 -0.05 -23.20 8.68
CA VAL A 20 -1.10 -22.16 8.73
C VAL A 20 -2.24 -22.62 9.63
N THR A 21 -3.07 -21.67 10.06
CA THR A 21 -4.36 -21.97 10.69
C THR A 21 -5.47 -21.35 9.86
N VAL A 22 -6.44 -22.15 9.43
CA VAL A 22 -7.59 -21.73 8.65
C VAL A 22 -8.84 -21.82 9.52
N GLU A 23 -9.50 -20.69 9.77
CA GLU A 23 -10.80 -20.68 10.45
C GLU A 23 -11.92 -20.61 9.40
N LEU A 24 -12.91 -21.50 9.52
CA LEU A 24 -14.09 -21.49 8.67
C LEU A 24 -15.18 -20.57 9.23
N LYS A 25 -16.09 -20.14 8.37
CA LYS A 25 -17.30 -19.38 8.76
C LYS A 25 -18.19 -20.13 9.75
N SER A 26 -18.09 -21.46 9.82
CA SER A 26 -18.78 -22.32 10.80
C SER A 26 -18.22 -22.18 12.23
N GLY A 27 -16.99 -21.68 12.38
CA GLY A 27 -16.25 -21.59 13.65
C GLY A 27 -15.31 -22.76 13.92
N GLU A 28 -15.20 -23.71 12.99
CA GLU A 28 -14.20 -24.79 13.05
C GLU A 28 -12.86 -24.27 12.52
N HIS A 29 -11.74 -24.81 13.02
CA HIS A 29 -10.43 -24.43 12.51
C HIS A 29 -9.51 -25.62 12.23
N TYR A 30 -8.68 -25.44 11.21
CA TYR A 30 -7.75 -26.43 10.68
C TYR A 30 -6.35 -25.86 10.81
N ARG A 31 -5.48 -26.51 11.57
CA ARG A 31 -4.07 -26.13 11.68
C ARG A 31 -3.20 -27.22 11.09
N GLY A 32 -2.47 -26.91 10.01
CA GLY A 32 -1.65 -27.88 9.28
C GLY A 32 -0.72 -27.22 8.29
N SER A 33 0.03 -28.03 7.54
CA SER A 33 0.92 -27.57 6.48
C SER A 33 0.11 -27.20 5.24
N LEU A 34 0.25 -25.97 4.74
CA LEU A 34 -0.39 -25.52 3.51
C LEU A 34 0.37 -26.04 2.31
N ILE A 35 -0.27 -26.86 1.49
CA ILE A 35 0.35 -27.48 0.31
C ILE A 35 0.17 -26.60 -0.92
N GLU A 36 -1.06 -26.14 -1.13
CA GLU A 36 -1.41 -25.31 -2.28
C GLU A 36 -2.52 -24.34 -1.87
N CYS A 37 -2.45 -23.10 -2.38
CA CYS A 37 -3.53 -22.13 -2.27
C CYS A 37 -3.85 -21.55 -3.64
N GLU A 38 -5.12 -21.58 -4.05
CA GLU A 38 -5.58 -20.95 -5.29
C GLU A 38 -5.95 -19.47 -5.10
N ASP A 39 -6.07 -18.71 -6.20
CA ASP A 39 -6.53 -17.31 -6.23
C ASP A 39 -7.90 -17.10 -5.55
N ASN A 40 -8.75 -18.13 -5.56
CA ASN A 40 -10.09 -18.13 -4.97
C ASN A 40 -10.10 -18.57 -3.48
N TRP A 41 -8.91 -18.76 -2.90
CA TRP A 41 -8.65 -19.22 -1.52
C TRP A 41 -9.03 -20.68 -1.26
N ASN A 42 -9.24 -21.49 -2.29
CA ASN A 42 -9.22 -22.94 -2.10
C ASN A 42 -7.83 -23.34 -1.61
N CYS A 43 -7.77 -24.14 -0.55
CA CYS A 43 -6.52 -24.53 0.08
C CYS A 43 -6.48 -26.04 0.28
N GLN A 44 -5.33 -26.62 -0.01
CA GLN A 44 -5.03 -27.99 0.37
C GLN A 44 -4.08 -27.97 1.57
N LEU A 45 -4.44 -28.70 2.63
CA LEU A 45 -3.61 -28.87 3.81
C LEU A 45 -3.25 -30.34 4.00
N GLU A 46 -2.12 -30.58 4.68
CA GLU A 46 -1.71 -31.88 5.21
C GLU A 46 -1.31 -31.81 6.68
N ASN A 47 -1.28 -32.98 7.35
CA ASN A 47 -0.92 -33.14 8.76
C ASN A 47 -1.68 -32.16 9.67
N ILE A 48 -3.01 -32.21 9.60
CA ILE A 48 -3.88 -31.22 10.20
C ILE A 48 -4.35 -31.65 11.59
N THR A 49 -4.18 -30.75 12.55
CA THR A 49 -4.97 -30.74 13.79
C THR A 49 -6.27 -29.98 13.53
N TYR A 50 -7.38 -30.71 13.48
CA TYR A 50 -8.72 -30.18 13.32
C TYR A 50 -9.35 -29.94 14.68
N THR A 51 -9.97 -28.77 14.86
CA THR A 51 -10.76 -28.46 16.05
C THR A 51 -12.19 -28.12 15.64
N ALA A 52 -13.12 -28.96 16.07
CA ALA A 52 -14.53 -28.74 15.88
C ALA A 52 -15.04 -27.56 16.72
N LYS A 53 -16.22 -27.05 16.38
CA LYS A 53 -16.85 -25.93 17.10
C LYS A 53 -17.10 -26.22 18.59
N ASP A 54 -17.29 -27.50 18.95
CA ASP A 54 -17.46 -27.96 20.34
C ASP A 54 -16.13 -28.12 21.09
N GLY A 55 -15.00 -27.77 20.45
CA GLY A 55 -13.65 -27.87 21.01
C GLY A 55 -13.02 -29.25 20.90
N LYS A 56 -13.71 -30.24 20.32
CA LYS A 56 -13.10 -31.56 20.10
C LYS A 56 -12.00 -31.46 19.05
N VAL A 57 -10.87 -32.07 19.37
CA VAL A 57 -9.68 -32.09 18.51
C VAL A 57 -9.53 -33.47 17.87
N SER A 58 -9.26 -33.50 16.57
CA SER A 58 -8.87 -34.72 15.85
C SER A 58 -7.71 -34.46 14.89
N GLN A 59 -7.06 -35.53 14.44
CA GLN A 59 -5.99 -35.47 13.44
C GLN A 59 -6.54 -35.91 12.08
N LEU A 60 -6.17 -35.17 11.03
CA LEU A 60 -6.52 -35.47 9.65
C LEU A 60 -5.25 -35.47 8.81
N GLU A 61 -5.11 -36.42 7.89
CA GLU A 61 -3.93 -36.51 7.04
C GLU A 61 -3.95 -35.48 5.91
N HIS A 62 -5.07 -35.38 5.19
CA HIS A 62 -5.25 -34.46 4.07
C HIS A 62 -6.64 -33.83 4.10
N VAL A 63 -6.72 -32.52 3.83
CA VAL A 63 -7.98 -31.78 3.74
C VAL A 63 -7.92 -30.80 2.58
N PHE A 64 -9.01 -30.74 1.81
CA PHE A 64 -9.25 -29.68 0.84
C PHE A 64 -10.35 -28.75 1.35
N ILE A 65 -10.04 -27.47 1.51
CA ILE A 65 -10.95 -26.44 2.00
C ILE A 65 -11.36 -25.54 0.84
N ARG A 66 -12.67 -25.38 0.63
CA ARG A 66 -13.19 -24.43 -0.35
C ARG A 66 -13.06 -23.00 0.16
N GLY A 67 -12.41 -22.11 -0.60
CA GLY A 67 -12.11 -20.74 -0.18
C GLY A 67 -13.32 -19.90 0.23
N SER A 68 -14.47 -20.11 -0.42
CA SER A 68 -15.73 -19.44 -0.03
C SER A 68 -16.19 -19.69 1.41
N LYS A 69 -15.68 -20.74 2.08
CA LYS A 69 -15.99 -21.10 3.47
C LYS A 69 -14.98 -20.54 4.48
N VAL A 70 -13.83 -20.05 4.02
CA VAL A 70 -12.80 -19.46 4.87
C VAL A 70 -13.29 -18.13 5.44
N ARG A 71 -13.04 -17.92 6.73
CA ARG A 71 -13.26 -16.65 7.43
C ARG A 71 -11.96 -15.84 7.46
N PHE A 72 -10.88 -16.44 7.97
CA PHE A 72 -9.54 -15.87 7.94
C PHE A 72 -8.48 -16.99 8.01
N MET A 73 -7.24 -16.62 7.70
CA MET A 73 -6.07 -17.49 7.89
C MET A 73 -5.04 -16.79 8.76
N ILE A 74 -4.37 -17.58 9.61
CA ILE A 74 -3.19 -17.19 10.36
C ILE A 74 -1.98 -17.77 9.65
N ILE A 75 -1.06 -16.89 9.27
CA ILE A 75 0.14 -17.19 8.50
C ILE A 75 1.37 -16.97 9.41
N PRO A 76 2.48 -17.70 9.23
CA PRO A 76 3.70 -17.50 10.01
C PRO A 76 4.21 -16.05 9.96
N ASP A 77 4.80 -15.60 11.06
CA ASP A 77 5.34 -14.25 11.19
C ASP A 77 6.59 -14.02 10.33
N MET A 78 7.23 -15.07 9.82
CA MET A 78 8.35 -14.98 8.88
C MET A 78 8.00 -14.16 7.63
N LEU A 79 6.72 -14.19 7.21
CA LEU A 79 6.23 -13.44 6.05
C LEU A 79 6.00 -11.95 6.35
N LYS A 80 6.17 -11.48 7.59
CA LYS A 80 6.05 -10.04 7.94
C LYS A 80 7.03 -9.15 7.18
N ASN A 81 8.20 -9.70 6.85
CA ASN A 81 9.27 -8.99 6.16
C ASN A 81 9.24 -9.20 4.64
N ALA A 82 8.25 -9.94 4.14
CA ALA A 82 8.12 -10.22 2.72
C ALA A 82 8.05 -8.92 1.90
N PRO A 83 8.68 -8.87 0.71
CA PRO A 83 8.75 -7.67 -0.11
C PRO A 83 7.36 -7.13 -0.51
N MET A 84 6.32 -7.95 -0.41
CA MET A 84 4.94 -7.62 -0.69
C MET A 84 4.36 -6.53 0.22
N PHE A 85 4.77 -6.46 1.49
CA PHE A 85 4.31 -5.41 2.41
C PHE A 85 5.01 -4.07 2.20
N LYS A 86 6.24 -4.06 1.68
CA LYS A 86 7.02 -2.83 1.41
C LYS A 86 6.33 -1.89 0.41
N ARG A 87 5.52 -2.43 -0.50
CA ARG A 87 4.75 -1.63 -1.47
C ARG A 87 3.58 -0.89 -0.82
N LEU A 88 3.08 -1.35 0.33
CA LEU A 88 2.02 -0.68 1.08
C LEU A 88 2.57 0.62 1.69
N ASP A 89 3.74 0.56 2.33
CA ASP A 89 4.38 1.70 2.98
C ASP A 89 4.71 2.83 1.99
N ALA A 90 5.23 2.48 0.81
CA ALA A 90 5.52 3.47 -0.23
C ALA A 90 4.25 4.15 -0.77
N LYS A 91 3.12 3.44 -0.81
CA LYS A 91 1.83 3.99 -1.27
C LYS A 91 1.15 4.82 -0.18
N ILE A 92 1.31 4.45 1.09
CA ILE A 92 0.79 5.21 2.24
C ILE A 92 1.62 6.49 2.45
N LYS A 93 2.96 6.42 2.39
CA LYS A 93 3.82 7.63 2.37
C LYS A 93 3.63 8.47 1.10
N GLY A 94 3.29 7.86 -0.03
CA GLY A 94 3.01 8.56 -1.31
C GLY A 94 1.62 9.20 -1.40
N LYS A 95 0.69 8.86 -0.50
CA LYS A 95 -0.66 9.45 -0.39
C LYS A 95 -0.91 10.18 0.93
N GLY A 96 0.16 10.47 1.68
CA GLY A 96 0.11 11.24 2.93
C GLY A 96 0.49 12.72 2.80
N SER A 97 0.64 13.26 1.59
CA SER A 97 1.00 14.69 1.38
C SER A 97 0.29 15.37 0.21
N THR A 98 -0.81 14.81 -0.30
CA THR A 98 -1.57 15.41 -1.42
C THR A 98 -3.09 15.31 -1.26
N GLY A 99 -3.57 15.49 -0.03
CA GLY A 99 -4.98 15.78 0.24
C GLY A 99 -5.09 16.81 1.36
N LEU A 100 -5.77 17.93 1.08
CA LEU A 100 -6.00 19.11 1.92
C LEU A 100 -4.86 20.15 1.95
N GLY A 101 -4.87 21.09 0.98
CA GLY A 101 -4.48 22.47 1.30
C GLY A 101 -3.53 23.25 0.37
N VAL A 102 -2.98 22.68 -0.70
CA VAL A 102 -1.95 23.40 -1.52
C VAL A 102 -2.38 23.61 -2.98
N GLY A 103 -3.66 23.95 -3.20
CA GLY A 103 -4.18 24.28 -4.54
C GLY A 103 -4.14 25.77 -4.89
N ARG A 104 -3.91 26.67 -3.92
CA ARG A 104 -4.04 28.12 -4.14
C ARG A 104 -2.72 28.90 -4.08
N GLY A 105 -1.68 28.38 -3.42
CA GLY A 105 -0.41 29.10 -3.24
C GLY A 105 0.48 29.13 -4.49
N ARG A 106 0.55 28.05 -5.27
CA ARG A 106 1.43 27.98 -6.45
C ARG A 106 0.94 28.86 -7.60
N ALA A 107 -0.37 28.93 -7.84
CA ALA A 107 -0.93 29.82 -8.86
C ALA A 107 -0.75 31.30 -8.49
N VAL A 108 -0.84 31.65 -7.19
CA VAL A 108 -0.59 33.02 -6.70
C VAL A 108 0.91 33.37 -6.75
N ALA A 109 1.81 32.43 -6.41
CA ALA A 109 3.25 32.65 -6.50
C ALA A 109 3.74 32.85 -7.96
N LEU A 110 3.18 32.08 -8.90
CA LEU A 110 3.47 32.26 -10.33
C LEU A 110 2.90 33.57 -10.87
N ARG A 111 1.71 33.99 -10.42
CA ARG A 111 1.10 35.29 -10.81
C ARG A 111 1.80 36.49 -10.17
N ALA A 112 2.32 36.34 -8.95
CA ALA A 112 3.12 37.36 -8.27
C ALA A 112 4.47 37.57 -8.97
N LYS A 113 5.13 36.48 -9.39
CA LYS A 113 6.40 36.55 -10.13
C LYS A 113 6.23 37.16 -11.52
N ALA A 114 5.08 36.96 -12.17
CA ALA A 114 4.74 37.61 -13.44
C ALA A 114 4.46 39.13 -13.28
N ARG A 115 3.92 39.57 -12.14
CA ARG A 115 3.70 41.01 -11.87
C ARG A 115 4.97 41.76 -11.49
N SER A 116 5.94 41.11 -10.85
CA SER A 116 7.24 41.73 -10.53
C SER A 116 8.18 41.84 -11.73
N ALA A 117 8.00 41.02 -12.77
CA ALA A 117 8.78 41.10 -14.00
C ALA A 117 8.33 42.21 -14.97
N ALA A 118 7.15 42.80 -14.76
CA ALA A 118 6.56 43.81 -15.65
C ALA A 118 6.74 45.26 -15.17
N ARG A 119 7.49 45.50 -14.09
CA ARG A 119 7.63 46.83 -13.49
C ARG A 119 9.09 47.13 -13.13
N GLY A 120 9.94 47.26 -14.13
CA GLY A 120 11.32 47.68 -13.88
C GLY A 120 12.18 47.77 -15.12
N THR A 121 11.91 48.75 -15.99
CA THR A 121 12.91 49.44 -16.84
C THR A 121 12.22 50.56 -17.61
N VAL A 122 12.00 51.71 -16.97
CA VAL A 122 11.88 52.97 -17.71
C VAL A 122 13.30 53.54 -17.74
N PRO A 123 13.94 53.72 -18.91
CA PRO A 123 15.25 54.36 -18.97
C PRO A 123 15.09 55.84 -18.60
N ALA A 124 15.89 56.32 -17.65
CA ALA A 124 16.02 57.73 -17.37
C ALA A 124 16.64 58.46 -18.59
N PRO A 125 16.20 59.67 -18.95
CA PRO A 125 16.82 60.42 -20.04
C PRO A 125 18.22 60.94 -19.62
N PRO A 126 19.18 61.04 -20.56
CA PRO A 126 20.55 61.46 -20.24
C PRO A 126 20.61 62.97 -19.91
N GLY A 127 21.39 63.29 -18.88
CA GLY A 127 21.55 64.63 -18.32
C GLY A 127 22.07 65.66 -19.33
N ARG A 128 21.57 66.89 -19.19
CA ARG A 128 22.14 68.09 -19.81
C ARG A 128 22.93 68.85 -18.76
N GLY A 129 24.17 69.17 -19.13
CA GLY A 129 25.21 69.70 -18.27
C GLY A 129 24.91 71.07 -17.67
N ALA A 130 25.52 71.28 -16.50
CA ALA A 130 25.65 72.57 -15.87
C ALA A 130 26.66 73.45 -16.63
N ALA A 131 26.35 74.74 -16.74
CA ALA A 131 27.29 75.80 -17.09
C ALA A 131 27.24 76.89 -16.01
N PRO A 132 28.33 77.63 -15.79
CA PRO A 132 28.72 78.10 -14.47
C PRO A 132 28.16 79.48 -14.09
N VAL A 133 28.20 79.74 -12.78
CA VAL A 133 27.85 80.96 -12.08
C VAL A 133 28.73 82.14 -12.53
N ARG A 134 28.10 83.28 -12.81
CA ARG A 134 28.76 84.59 -12.96
C ARG A 134 28.47 85.45 -11.74
N ARG A 135 29.51 86.16 -11.28
CA ARG A 135 29.42 87.29 -10.34
C ARG A 135 28.66 88.45 -10.94
#